data_AF-A0A4W4FHV7-F1
#
_entry.id   AF-A0A4W4FHV7-F1
#
_cell.length_a   1.000
_cell.length_b   1.000
_cell.length_c   1.000
_cell.angle_alpha   90.00
_cell.angle_beta   90.00
_cell.angle_gamma   90.00
#
_symmetry.space_group_name_H-M   'P 1'
#
loop_
_entity.id
_entity.type
_entity.pdbx_description
1 polymer ?
#
loop_
_entity_poly.entity_id
_entity_poly.type
_entity_poly.pdbx_seq_one_letter_code
_entity_poly.pdbx_strand_id
1 'polypeptide(L)'
;MVSGAVSEISSAVSGHKTPAAREHAFAVSRDYISQPRLTYKTVSGVNGPLVILDQVKFPRYAEIVHLTLPDGTKRSGQVLEVTGSKAVVQVFEGTSGIDAKKTCCEFTGDILRTPVSEDMLGRVFNGSGKPIDRGPAVLAEDYLDIMGQPINPQCRIYPEEMIQTGISAIDGMNSIARGQKIPIFSLSRNNIVYSSTLSAV
;
A
#
# COMPACT_ATOMS: atom_id res chain seq x y z
N MET A 1 32.07 -41.60 -13.43
CA MET A 1 31.49 -42.97 -13.40
C MET A 1 30.87 -43.11 -12.03
N VAL A 2 29.56 -43.01 -11.80
CA VAL A 2 28.42 -43.58 -12.51
C VAL A 2 27.29 -42.54 -12.62
N SER A 3 26.69 -42.47 -13.80
CA SER A 3 25.47 -41.74 -14.15
C SER A 3 24.27 -42.66 -13.97
N GLY A 4 23.09 -42.09 -13.68
CA GLY A 4 21.81 -42.68 -14.05
C GLY A 4 20.96 -43.20 -12.89
N ALA A 5 19.93 -42.40 -12.53
CA ALA A 5 18.56 -42.85 -12.19
C ALA A 5 17.83 -41.82 -11.28
N VAL A 6 17.47 -40.64 -11.81
CA VAL A 6 16.45 -39.76 -11.15
C VAL A 6 15.58 -39.04 -12.20
N SER A 7 15.28 -39.67 -13.33
CA SER A 7 14.57 -39.01 -14.44
C SER A 7 13.24 -39.65 -14.88
N GLU A 8 12.64 -40.58 -14.13
CA GLU A 8 11.42 -41.28 -14.59
C GLU A 8 10.30 -41.45 -13.56
N ILE A 9 10.05 -40.46 -12.69
CA ILE A 9 8.85 -40.47 -11.83
C ILE A 9 7.97 -39.21 -11.95
N SER A 10 8.19 -38.39 -12.99
CA SER A 10 7.46 -37.12 -13.17
C SER A 10 6.19 -37.21 -14.05
N SER A 11 5.84 -38.39 -14.58
CA SER A 11 4.78 -38.51 -15.59
C SER A 11 3.45 -39.12 -15.12
N ALA A 12 3.25 -39.39 -13.83
CA ALA A 12 2.06 -40.11 -13.36
C ALA A 12 1.41 -39.56 -12.08
N VAL A 13 1.08 -38.27 -12.03
CA VAL A 13 -0.03 -37.75 -11.19
C VAL A 13 -0.77 -36.66 -11.97
N SER A 14 -1.54 -37.10 -12.97
CA SER A 14 -2.63 -36.33 -13.57
C SER A 14 -3.85 -36.43 -12.64
N GLY A 15 -3.80 -35.71 -11.52
CA GLY A 15 -4.94 -35.50 -10.63
C GLY A 15 -5.14 -33.99 -10.45
N HIS A 16 -6.36 -33.51 -10.64
CA HIS A 16 -6.74 -32.12 -10.36
C HIS A 16 -6.24 -31.71 -8.96
N LYS A 17 -5.13 -30.96 -8.89
CA LYS A 17 -4.76 -30.23 -7.68
C LYS A 17 -5.81 -29.14 -7.53
N THR A 18 -6.74 -29.33 -6.60
CA THR A 18 -7.71 -28.33 -6.16
C THR A 18 -6.99 -27.01 -5.88
N PRO A 19 -7.55 -25.85 -6.27
CA PRO A 19 -6.92 -24.54 -6.04
C PRO A 19 -6.50 -24.34 -4.58
N ALA A 20 -7.31 -24.85 -3.65
CA ALA A 20 -7.02 -24.88 -2.22
C ALA A 20 -5.65 -25.51 -1.87
N ALA A 21 -5.26 -26.62 -2.49
CA ALA A 21 -3.98 -27.28 -2.16
C ALA A 21 -2.76 -26.44 -2.59
N ARG A 22 -2.90 -25.63 -3.65
CA ARG A 22 -1.87 -24.67 -4.07
C ARG A 22 -1.82 -23.47 -3.13
N GLU A 23 -2.97 -22.90 -2.78
CA GLU A 23 -3.07 -21.81 -1.80
C GLU A 23 -2.49 -22.19 -0.44
N HIS A 24 -2.78 -23.39 0.06
CA HIS A 24 -2.20 -23.91 1.30
C HIS A 24 -0.68 -24.06 1.22
N ALA A 25 -0.15 -24.54 0.09
CA ALA A 25 1.31 -24.66 -0.09
C ALA A 25 1.99 -23.27 -0.14
N PHE A 26 1.38 -22.29 -0.82
CA PHE A 26 1.87 -20.91 -0.85
C PHE A 26 1.78 -20.20 0.51
N ALA A 27 0.73 -20.47 1.29
CA ALA A 27 0.55 -19.92 2.62
C ALA A 27 1.62 -20.43 3.61
N VAL A 28 2.07 -21.67 3.47
CA VAL A 28 3.12 -22.28 4.30
C VAL A 28 4.52 -21.76 3.93
N SER A 29 4.75 -21.38 2.67
CA SER A 29 6.05 -20.88 2.20
C SER A 29 6.26 -19.37 2.36
N ARG A 30 5.26 -18.60 2.81
CA ARG A 30 5.41 -17.15 3.00
C ARG A 30 6.24 -16.86 4.25
N ASP A 31 7.19 -15.92 4.13
CA ASP A 31 7.93 -15.41 5.27
C ASP A 31 7.00 -14.60 6.19
N TYR A 32 6.90 -14.98 7.47
CA TYR A 32 6.11 -14.27 8.47
C TYR A 32 7.01 -13.65 9.54
N ILE A 33 6.65 -12.42 9.96
CA ILE A 33 7.28 -11.79 11.13
C ILE A 33 6.59 -12.35 12.38
N SER A 34 7.28 -13.26 13.09
CA SER A 34 6.79 -13.87 14.33
C SER A 34 7.20 -13.10 15.60
N GLN A 35 7.94 -12.00 15.45
CA GLN A 35 8.44 -11.22 16.58
C GLN A 35 7.29 -10.40 17.21
N PRO A 36 7.24 -10.29 18.55
CA PRO A 36 6.22 -9.50 19.22
C PRO A 36 6.42 -8.01 18.92
N ARG A 37 5.32 -7.31 18.71
CA ARG A 37 5.33 -5.87 18.47
C ARG A 37 5.62 -5.11 19.76
N LEU A 38 6.48 -4.12 19.66
CA LEU A 38 6.88 -3.29 20.80
C LEU A 38 5.92 -2.12 20.94
N THR A 39 5.40 -1.92 22.16
CA THR A 39 4.54 -0.79 22.50
C THR A 39 5.29 0.19 23.39
N TYR A 40 5.28 1.46 23.02
CA TYR A 40 5.94 2.55 23.72
C TYR A 40 4.93 3.57 24.21
N LYS A 41 5.14 4.10 25.41
CA LYS A 41 4.38 5.24 25.98
C LYS A 41 5.26 6.48 26.15
N THR A 42 6.39 6.50 25.45
CA THR A 42 7.46 7.50 25.58
C THR A 42 7.29 8.61 24.54
N VAL A 43 6.09 9.18 24.46
CA VAL A 43 5.83 10.34 23.59
C VAL A 43 6.50 11.56 24.23
N SER A 44 7.49 12.12 23.54
CA SER A 44 8.25 13.29 23.99
C SER A 44 7.51 14.59 23.69
N GLY A 45 6.81 14.67 22.56
CA GLY A 45 6.09 15.87 22.17
C GLY A 45 5.25 15.67 20.91
N VAL A 46 4.37 16.63 20.66
CA VAL A 46 3.47 16.67 19.49
C VAL A 46 3.57 18.06 18.88
N ASN A 47 3.84 18.14 17.58
CA ASN A 47 3.93 19.40 16.84
C ASN A 47 3.22 19.29 15.49
N GLY A 48 2.11 20.00 15.33
CA GLY A 48 1.28 19.91 14.13
C GLY A 48 0.87 18.45 13.86
N PRO A 49 1.16 17.87 12.68
CA PRO A 49 0.85 16.47 12.36
C PRO A 49 1.89 15.46 12.87
N LEU A 50 2.95 15.92 13.55
CA LEU A 50 4.09 15.12 13.96
C LEU A 50 4.03 14.73 15.43
N VAL A 51 4.39 13.49 15.73
CA VAL A 51 4.53 12.93 17.08
C VAL A 51 5.96 12.45 17.24
N ILE A 52 6.63 12.91 18.28
CA ILE A 52 8.02 12.58 18.56
C ILE A 52 8.05 11.55 19.68
N LEU A 53 8.68 10.41 19.42
CA LEU A 53 8.89 9.33 20.37
C LEU A 53 10.37 9.27 20.77
N ASP A 54 10.62 9.04 22.05
CA ASP A 54 11.98 8.79 22.58
C ASP A 54 12.10 7.34 23.08
N GLN A 55 13.34 6.88 23.25
CA GLN A 55 13.66 5.53 23.75
C GLN A 55 13.07 4.37 22.91
N VAL A 56 12.89 4.59 21.61
CA VAL A 56 12.46 3.54 20.69
C VAL A 56 13.65 2.64 20.35
N LYS A 57 13.45 1.33 20.36
CA LYS A 57 14.51 0.35 20.05
C LYS A 57 14.48 0.01 18.57
N PHE A 58 15.57 0.33 17.86
CA PHE A 58 15.73 0.04 16.44
C PHE A 58 14.55 0.46 15.55
N PRO A 59 14.06 1.73 15.64
CA PRO A 59 13.00 2.19 14.75
C PRO A 59 13.46 2.15 13.29
N ARG A 60 12.56 1.75 12.38
CA ARG A 60 12.84 1.70 10.93
C ARG A 60 12.23 2.91 10.24
N TYR A 61 12.92 3.38 9.20
CA TYR A 61 12.38 4.42 8.31
C TYR A 61 11.16 3.88 7.54
N ALA A 62 10.15 4.74 7.31
CA ALA A 62 8.90 4.41 6.60
C ALA A 62 8.06 3.29 7.25
N GLU A 63 8.36 2.92 8.49
CA GLU A 63 7.62 1.92 9.26
C GLU A 63 6.23 2.42 9.66
N ILE A 64 5.25 1.52 9.71
CA ILE A 64 3.91 1.84 10.20
C ILE A 64 3.79 1.68 11.71
N VAL A 65 3.25 2.73 12.33
CA VAL A 65 2.95 2.81 13.76
C VAL A 65 1.46 2.93 13.97
N HIS A 66 0.93 2.14 14.91
CA HIS A 66 -0.44 2.27 15.38
C HIS A 66 -0.47 3.01 16.72
N LEU A 67 -1.14 4.15 16.76
CA LEU A 67 -1.33 4.95 17.97
C LEU A 67 -2.69 4.63 18.57
N THR A 68 -2.73 4.33 19.87
CA THR A 68 -3.95 4.19 20.65
C THR A 68 -4.04 5.37 21.60
N LEU A 69 -5.04 6.23 21.38
CA LEU A 69 -5.34 7.38 22.23
C LEU A 69 -5.88 6.93 23.60
N PRO A 70 -5.85 7.82 24.62
CA PRO A 70 -6.50 7.56 25.90
C PRO A 70 -8.00 7.24 25.77
N ASP A 71 -8.66 7.79 24.75
CA ASP A 71 -10.08 7.56 24.46
C ASP A 71 -10.35 6.20 23.80
N GLY A 72 -9.31 5.41 23.55
CA GLY A 72 -9.39 4.10 22.88
C GLY A 72 -9.42 4.17 21.35
N THR A 73 -9.53 5.36 20.76
CA THR A 73 -9.48 5.52 19.29
C THR A 73 -8.10 5.16 18.77
N LYS A 74 -8.06 4.35 17.71
CA LYS A 74 -6.81 3.97 17.02
C LYS A 74 -6.56 4.90 15.84
N ARG A 75 -5.33 5.35 15.70
CA ARG A 75 -4.82 6.13 14.58
C ARG A 75 -3.62 5.43 13.97
N SER A 76 -3.37 5.71 12.70
CA SER A 76 -2.22 5.18 11.99
C SER A 76 -1.24 6.30 11.69
N GLY A 77 0.03 5.98 11.72
CA GLY A 77 1.09 6.89 11.36
C GLY A 77 2.27 6.19 10.70
N GLN A 78 3.14 6.99 10.12
CA GLN A 78 4.35 6.53 9.45
C GLN A 78 5.57 7.21 10.06
N VAL A 79 6.64 6.45 10.29
CA VAL A 79 7.93 7.01 10.70
C VAL A 79 8.54 7.78 9.53
N LEU A 80 8.74 9.09 9.73
CA LEU A 80 9.40 9.97 8.76
C LEU A 80 10.91 10.06 9.01
N GLU A 81 11.34 10.05 10.26
CA GLU A 81 12.75 10.23 10.59
C GLU A 81 13.12 9.42 11.83
N VAL A 82 14.35 8.93 11.82
CA VAL A 82 14.96 8.20 12.94
C VAL A 82 16.31 8.82 13.25
N THR A 83 16.51 9.20 14.51
CA THR A 83 17.79 9.69 15.01
C THR A 83 18.16 8.98 16.31
N GLY A 84 19.07 8.00 16.23
CA GLY A 84 19.47 7.21 17.40
C GLY A 84 18.27 6.47 18.00
N SER A 85 17.86 6.85 19.21
CA SER A 85 16.68 6.31 19.91
C SER A 85 15.38 7.11 19.71
N LYS A 86 15.43 8.19 18.92
CA LYS A 86 14.28 9.05 18.64
C LYS A 86 13.66 8.70 17.30
N ALA A 87 12.34 8.70 17.25
CA ALA A 87 11.57 8.50 16.03
C ALA A 87 10.53 9.61 15.88
N VAL A 88 10.45 10.19 14.68
CA VAL A 88 9.44 11.17 14.29
C VAL A 88 8.38 10.47 13.47
N VAL A 89 7.14 10.47 13.95
CA VAL A 89 5.99 9.79 13.33
C VAL A 89 4.98 10.83 12.86
N GLN A 90 4.58 10.77 11.60
CA GLN A 90 3.46 11.54 11.08
C GLN A 90 2.17 10.75 11.25
N VAL A 91 1.14 11.38 11.82
CA VAL A 91 -0.18 10.75 12.01
C VAL A 91 -1.11 11.15 10.87
N PHE A 92 -1.77 10.18 10.24
CA PHE A 92 -2.63 10.42 9.07
C PHE A 92 -3.94 11.11 9.43
N GLU A 93 -4.56 10.72 10.55
CA GLU A 93 -5.83 11.28 11.00
C GLU A 93 -5.66 12.58 11.83
N GLY A 94 -4.44 13.08 11.97
CA GLY A 94 -4.09 14.25 12.78
C GLY A 94 -3.80 13.91 14.25
N THR A 95 -3.41 14.94 15.01
CA THR A 95 -2.84 14.80 16.36
C THR A 95 -3.74 15.30 17.49
N SER A 96 -4.97 15.74 17.17
CA SER A 96 -5.94 16.23 18.17
C SER A 96 -6.26 15.14 19.20
N GLY A 97 -6.09 15.42 20.48
CA GLY A 97 -6.38 14.46 21.57
C GLY A 97 -5.25 13.46 21.87
N ILE A 98 -4.07 13.61 21.24
CA ILE A 98 -2.88 12.84 21.64
C ILE A 98 -2.32 13.43 22.93
N ASP A 99 -2.28 12.62 23.98
CA ASP A 99 -1.64 12.95 25.25
C ASP A 99 -0.25 12.31 25.34
N ALA A 100 0.74 13.04 25.84
CA ALA A 100 2.12 12.56 25.91
C ALA A 100 2.30 11.38 26.89
N LYS A 101 1.46 11.29 27.93
CA LYS A 101 1.61 10.28 29.00
C LYS A 101 0.75 9.03 28.79
N LYS A 102 -0.46 9.20 28.25
CA LYS A 102 -1.44 8.12 28.14
C LYS A 102 -1.50 7.45 26.77
N THR A 103 -0.98 8.10 25.73
CA THR A 103 -1.00 7.52 24.37
C THR A 103 0.00 6.38 24.28
N CYS A 104 -0.43 5.29 23.67
CA CYS A 104 0.40 4.11 23.41
C CYS A 104 0.68 4.01 21.92
N CYS A 105 1.95 3.84 21.54
CA CYS A 105 2.38 3.68 20.15
C CYS A 105 2.95 2.28 19.96
N GLU A 106 2.31 1.49 19.09
CA GLU A 106 2.72 0.14 18.72
C GLU A 106 3.43 0.17 17.36
N PHE A 107 4.66 -0.32 17.32
CA PHE A 107 5.47 -0.40 16.11
C PHE A 107 5.27 -1.75 15.42
N THR A 108 4.93 -1.72 14.14
CA THR A 108 4.57 -2.93 13.38
C THR A 108 5.79 -3.73 12.95
N GLY A 109 6.96 -3.10 12.84
CA GLY A 109 8.22 -3.68 12.36
C GLY A 109 8.33 -3.76 10.83
N ASP A 110 7.27 -3.39 10.11
CA ASP A 110 7.19 -3.47 8.65
C ASP A 110 6.70 -2.14 8.06
N ILE A 111 6.97 -1.96 6.77
CA ILE A 111 6.51 -0.83 5.97
C ILE A 111 5.01 -0.93 5.67
N LEU A 112 4.44 0.15 5.15
CA LEU A 112 3.03 0.16 4.76
C LEU A 112 2.81 -0.74 3.55
N ARG A 113 2.16 -1.88 3.78
CA ARG A 113 1.69 -2.78 2.72
C ARG A 113 0.18 -2.69 2.58
N THR A 114 -0.28 -2.54 1.35
CA THR A 114 -1.70 -2.51 1.02
C THR A 114 -2.16 -3.92 0.65
N PRO A 115 -3.26 -4.42 1.25
CA PRO A 115 -3.87 -5.66 0.80
C PRO A 115 -4.47 -5.46 -0.60
N VAL A 116 -4.06 -6.29 -1.56
CA VAL A 116 -4.57 -6.25 -2.93
C VAL A 116 -5.26 -7.58 -3.29
N SER A 117 -6.31 -7.48 -4.09
CA SER A 117 -7.04 -8.61 -4.67
C SER A 117 -7.82 -8.13 -5.89
N GLU A 118 -8.14 -9.05 -6.81
CA GLU A 118 -8.99 -8.77 -7.97
C GLU A 118 -10.42 -8.37 -7.53
N ASP A 119 -10.86 -8.79 -6.34
CA ASP A 119 -12.15 -8.44 -5.74
C ASP A 119 -12.32 -6.95 -5.38
N MET A 120 -11.27 -6.14 -5.55
CA MET A 120 -11.34 -4.68 -5.35
C MET A 120 -12.06 -3.96 -6.49
N LEU A 121 -12.19 -4.58 -7.67
CA LEU A 121 -12.84 -3.96 -8.83
C LEU A 121 -14.32 -3.68 -8.55
N GLY A 122 -14.76 -2.45 -8.79
CA GLY A 122 -16.15 -2.03 -8.55
C GLY A 122 -16.49 -1.66 -7.11
N ARG A 123 -15.52 -1.77 -6.19
CA ARG A 123 -15.66 -1.33 -4.80
C ARG A 123 -15.24 0.13 -4.61
N VAL A 124 -15.68 0.73 -3.51
CA VAL A 124 -15.35 2.12 -3.17
C VAL A 124 -14.58 2.16 -1.86
N PHE A 125 -13.38 2.73 -1.90
CA PHE A 125 -12.47 2.87 -0.76
C PHE A 125 -12.21 4.34 -0.42
N ASN A 126 -11.85 4.60 0.84
CA ASN A 126 -11.28 5.89 1.23
C ASN A 126 -9.76 5.96 0.93
N GLY A 127 -9.16 7.15 1.10
CA GLY A 127 -7.72 7.35 0.89
C GLY A 127 -6.79 6.58 1.85
N SER A 128 -7.34 5.88 2.84
CA SER A 128 -6.59 5.01 3.75
C SER A 128 -6.83 3.52 3.48
N GLY A 129 -7.49 3.18 2.36
CA GLY A 129 -7.77 1.79 1.95
C GLY A 129 -8.93 1.11 2.71
N LYS A 130 -9.70 1.84 3.52
CA LYS A 130 -10.89 1.28 4.19
C LYS A 130 -12.11 1.38 3.27
N PRO A 131 -12.92 0.32 3.17
CA PRO A 131 -14.12 0.32 2.34
C PRO A 131 -15.16 1.31 2.86
N ILE A 132 -15.73 2.12 1.97
CA ILE A 132 -16.85 3.04 2.26
C ILE A 132 -18.18 2.56 1.65
N ASP A 133 -18.13 1.47 0.89
CA ASP A 133 -19.25 0.78 0.26
C ASP A 133 -20.11 -0.04 1.24
N ARG A 134 -19.81 0.01 2.56
CA ARG A 134 -20.40 -0.84 3.62
C ARG A 134 -20.20 -2.35 3.40
N GLY A 135 -19.29 -2.73 2.50
CA GLY A 135 -18.90 -4.11 2.29
C GLY A 135 -17.90 -4.61 3.35
N PRO A 136 -17.59 -5.92 3.34
CA PRO A 136 -16.58 -6.49 4.22
C PRO A 136 -15.17 -5.97 3.87
N ALA A 137 -14.20 -6.17 4.77
CA ALA A 137 -12.80 -5.90 4.45
C ALA A 137 -12.34 -6.72 3.23
N VAL A 138 -11.38 -6.20 2.48
CA VAL A 138 -10.80 -6.91 1.31
C VAL A 138 -10.09 -8.16 1.81
N LEU A 139 -10.42 -9.31 1.20
CA LEU A 139 -9.65 -10.53 1.38
C LEU A 139 -8.40 -10.40 0.51
N ALA A 140 -7.25 -10.23 1.14
CA ALA A 140 -6.00 -9.99 0.44
C ALA A 140 -5.48 -11.30 -0.18
N GLU A 141 -5.21 -11.28 -1.48
CA GLU A 141 -4.43 -12.33 -2.14
C GLU A 141 -2.94 -12.11 -1.88
N ASP A 142 -2.51 -10.85 -1.93
CA ASP A 142 -1.14 -10.44 -1.66
C ASP A 142 -1.05 -9.09 -0.93
N TYR A 143 0.11 -8.82 -0.33
CA TYR A 143 0.43 -7.58 0.37
C TYR A 143 1.57 -6.86 -0.34
N LEU A 144 1.23 -5.83 -1.11
CA LEU A 144 2.20 -5.06 -1.89
C LEU A 144 2.60 -3.77 -1.16
N ASP A 145 3.86 -3.39 -1.28
CA ASP A 145 4.37 -2.09 -0.81
C ASP A 145 3.75 -0.95 -1.65
N ILE A 146 3.29 0.10 -0.96
CA ILE A 146 2.73 1.30 -1.58
C ILE A 146 3.74 2.09 -2.42
N MET A 147 5.03 1.99 -2.11
CA MET A 147 6.07 2.68 -2.89
C MET A 147 6.30 1.99 -4.25
N GLY A 148 5.81 0.76 -4.39
CA GLY A 148 5.98 -0.07 -5.56
C GLY A 148 7.45 -0.45 -5.79
N GLN A 149 7.69 -1.10 -6.93
CA GLN A 149 9.05 -1.44 -7.37
C GLN A 149 9.35 -0.70 -8.67
N PRO A 150 10.55 -0.11 -8.80
CA PRO A 150 10.94 0.55 -10.04
C PRO A 150 11.04 -0.47 -11.18
N ILE A 151 10.41 -0.17 -12.31
CA ILE A 151 10.45 -1.00 -13.52
C ILE A 151 11.77 -0.78 -14.26
N ASN A 152 12.42 -1.86 -14.69
CA ASN A 152 13.65 -1.81 -15.50
C ASN A 152 13.40 -1.11 -16.85
N PRO A 153 14.12 -0.02 -17.19
CA PRO A 153 13.95 0.68 -18.46
C PRO A 153 14.11 -0.19 -19.71
N GLN A 154 15.00 -1.18 -19.70
CA GLN A 154 15.24 -2.05 -20.86
C GLN A 154 14.06 -2.99 -21.14
N CYS A 155 13.32 -3.37 -20.11
CA CYS A 155 12.15 -4.25 -20.23
C CYS A 155 10.88 -3.48 -20.61
N ARG A 156 10.96 -2.16 -20.77
CA ARG A 156 9.81 -1.31 -21.07
C ARG A 156 9.50 -1.33 -22.57
N ILE A 157 8.26 -1.63 -22.91
CA ILE A 157 7.75 -1.56 -24.29
C ILE A 157 7.33 -0.11 -24.59
N TYR A 158 7.65 0.38 -25.80
CA TYR A 158 7.23 1.70 -26.25
C TYR A 158 5.71 1.71 -26.52
N PRO A 159 4.98 2.75 -26.06
CA PRO A 159 3.55 2.86 -26.31
C PRO A 159 3.30 3.31 -27.75
N GLU A 160 2.63 2.47 -28.55
CA GLU A 160 2.35 2.73 -29.97
C GLU A 160 0.85 2.88 -30.28
N GLU A 161 -0.01 2.32 -29.43
CA GLU A 161 -1.47 2.30 -29.65
C GLU A 161 -2.12 3.60 -29.19
N MET A 162 -2.80 4.31 -30.09
CA MET A 162 -3.60 5.50 -29.75
C MET A 162 -4.90 5.10 -29.01
N ILE A 163 -5.26 5.87 -27.98
CA ILE A 163 -6.56 5.81 -27.30
C ILE A 163 -7.46 6.92 -27.85
N GLN A 164 -8.68 6.55 -28.25
CA GLN A 164 -9.72 7.50 -28.62
C GLN A 164 -10.48 7.94 -27.36
N THR A 165 -10.43 9.23 -27.05
CA THR A 165 -11.10 9.82 -25.88
C THR A 165 -12.50 10.36 -26.20
N GLY A 166 -12.81 10.60 -27.47
CA GLY A 166 -14.08 11.19 -27.91
C GLY A 166 -14.11 12.73 -27.85
N ILE A 167 -13.04 13.36 -27.36
CA ILE A 167 -12.89 14.81 -27.33
C ILE A 167 -12.04 15.23 -28.53
N SER A 168 -12.65 15.88 -29.53
CA SER A 168 -11.97 16.23 -30.80
C SER A 168 -10.71 17.06 -30.61
N ALA A 169 -10.68 17.92 -29.58
CA ALA A 169 -9.49 18.72 -29.26
C ALA A 169 -8.32 17.86 -28.75
N ILE A 170 -8.59 16.75 -28.05
CA ILE A 170 -7.58 15.80 -27.59
C ILE A 170 -7.21 14.87 -28.74
N ASP A 171 -8.20 14.19 -29.35
CA ASP A 171 -7.94 13.18 -30.38
C ASP A 171 -7.29 13.78 -31.64
N GLY A 172 -7.63 15.02 -32.02
CA GLY A 172 -7.13 15.67 -33.24
C GLY A 172 -5.82 16.44 -33.07
N MET A 173 -5.59 17.09 -31.93
CA MET A 173 -4.41 17.94 -31.73
C MET A 173 -3.38 17.35 -30.77
N ASN A 174 -3.81 16.52 -29.80
CA ASN A 174 -2.97 15.97 -28.73
C ASN A 174 -3.31 14.49 -28.48
N SER A 175 -3.18 13.66 -29.51
CA SER A 175 -3.48 12.23 -29.44
C SER A 175 -2.68 11.54 -28.33
N ILE A 176 -3.36 10.71 -27.53
CA ILE A 176 -2.77 10.06 -26.36
C ILE A 176 -2.51 8.58 -26.67
N ALA A 177 -1.29 8.09 -26.37
CA ALA A 177 -0.97 6.67 -26.51
C ALA A 177 -1.25 5.88 -25.21
N ARG A 178 -1.63 4.61 -25.33
CA ARG A 178 -1.87 3.70 -24.20
C ARG A 178 -0.61 3.54 -23.36
N GLY A 179 -0.68 3.91 -22.08
CA GLY A 179 0.46 3.87 -21.15
C GLY A 179 1.27 5.16 -21.09
N GLN A 180 0.87 6.22 -21.81
CA GLN A 180 1.40 7.57 -21.66
C GLN A 180 0.82 8.25 -20.41
N LYS A 181 1.64 9.04 -19.71
CA LYS A 181 1.21 9.86 -18.56
C LYS A 181 1.13 11.32 -19.01
N ILE A 182 -0.07 11.88 -19.14
CA ILE A 182 -0.30 13.29 -19.51
C ILE A 182 -1.10 13.99 -18.39
N PRO A 183 -0.61 15.10 -17.83
CA PRO A 183 -1.37 15.88 -16.85
C PRO A 183 -2.43 16.76 -17.52
N ILE A 184 -3.56 16.99 -16.84
CA ILE A 184 -4.58 17.97 -17.24
C ILE A 184 -4.49 19.17 -16.30
N PHE A 185 -4.16 20.34 -16.86
CA PHE A 185 -4.07 21.60 -16.12
C PHE A 185 -5.39 22.37 -16.18
N SER A 186 -5.87 22.87 -15.04
CA SER A 186 -7.09 23.66 -14.94
C SER A 186 -6.97 24.75 -13.88
N LEU A 187 -7.84 25.75 -13.96
CA LEU A 187 -7.96 26.85 -13.00
C LEU A 187 -9.06 26.55 -11.98
N SER A 188 -8.87 26.95 -10.73
CA SER A 188 -9.77 26.64 -9.60
C SER A 188 -11.23 27.06 -9.80
N ARG A 189 -11.49 28.09 -10.62
CA ARG A 189 -12.86 28.54 -10.94
C ARG A 189 -13.62 27.61 -11.89
N ASN A 190 -12.95 26.69 -12.57
CA ASN A 190 -13.53 25.82 -13.59
C ASN A 190 -13.66 24.35 -13.14
N ASN A 191 -13.72 24.10 -11.82
CA ASN A 191 -13.79 22.73 -11.27
C ASN A 191 -14.96 21.89 -11.83
N ILE A 192 -16.10 22.52 -12.16
CA ILE A 192 -17.26 21.82 -12.73
C ILE A 192 -16.94 21.26 -14.11
N VAL A 193 -16.30 22.07 -14.98
CA VAL A 193 -15.92 21.67 -16.34
C VAL A 193 -14.78 20.66 -16.30
N TYR A 194 -13.86 20.78 -15.34
CA TYR A 194 -12.77 19.82 -15.16
C TYR A 194 -13.29 18.44 -14.75
N SER A 195 -14.16 18.36 -13.74
CA SER A 195 -14.73 17.09 -13.29
C SER A 195 -15.59 16.43 -14.35
N SER A 196 -16.34 17.20 -15.15
CA SER A 196 -17.13 16.63 -16.25
C SER A 196 -16.26 16.11 -17.39
N THR A 197 -15.14 16.78 -17.68
CA THR A 197 -14.19 16.35 -18.73
C THR A 197 -13.46 15.08 -18.29
N LEU A 198 -13.06 14.98 -17.02
CA LEU A 198 -12.46 13.78 -16.44
C LEU A 198 -13.41 12.58 -16.41
N SER A 199 -14.71 12.79 -16.25
CA SER A 199 -15.68 11.69 -16.27
C SER A 199 -16.00 11.20 -17.68
N ALA A 200 -15.67 11.98 -18.72
CA ALA A 200 -15.94 11.65 -20.11
C ALA A 200 -14.77 10.93 -20.79
N VAL A 201 -13.55 11.07 -20.25
CA VAL A 201 -12.32 10.36 -20.66
C VAL A 201 -12.22 9.05 -19.89
#